data_AF-X1T9N3-F1
#
_entry.id   AF-X1T9N3-F1
#
_cell.length_a   1.000
_cell.length_b   1.000
_cell.length_c   1.000
_cell.angle_alpha   90.00
_cell.angle_beta   90.00
_cell.angle_gamma   90.00
#
_symmetry.space_group_name_H-M   'P 1'
#
loop_
_entity.id
_entity.type
_entity.pdbx_description
1 polymer ?
#
loop_
_entity_poly.entity_id
_entity_poly.type
_entity_poly.pdbx_seq_one_letter_code
_entity_poly.pdbx_strand_id
1 'polypeptide(L)' 'MSDLGTLNRREFMRIFAASAAGLGLGGCHGGITKGAAKQQNQPNIVFIIADDLGWGDIGYHGSEIQTPNLDR' A
#
# COMPACT_ATOMS: atom_id res chain seq x y z
N MET A 1 1.52 -1.44 -14.36
CA MET A 1 2.10 -1.03 -13.07
C MET A 1 3.44 -1.73 -12.94
N SER A 2 4.51 -1.14 -13.46
CA SER A 2 5.87 -1.56 -13.11
C SER A 2 6.50 -0.38 -12.37
N ASP A 3 6.33 -0.47 -11.06
CA ASP A 3 6.94 0.37 -10.03
C ASP A 3 8.46 0.26 -10.09
N LEU A 4 9.14 1.40 -10.22
CA LEU A 4 10.60 1.52 -10.07
C LEU A 4 11.05 1.72 -8.60
N GLY A 5 10.19 1.40 -7.63
CA GLY A 5 10.44 1.69 -6.22
C GLY A 5 11.09 0.56 -5.40
N THR A 6 11.07 -0.70 -5.86
CA THR A 6 11.52 -1.83 -5.02
C THR A 6 12.41 -2.80 -5.79
N LEU A 7 13.51 -2.29 -6.36
CA LEU A 7 14.53 -3.18 -6.92
C LEU A 7 15.21 -3.96 -5.81
N ASN A 8 14.68 -5.15 -5.53
CA ASN A 8 15.34 -6.14 -4.70
C ASN A 8 16.58 -6.70 -5.43
N ARG A 9 17.58 -7.17 -4.67
CA ARG A 9 18.82 -7.80 -5.19
C ARG A 9 18.57 -8.84 -6.29
N ARG A 10 17.38 -9.47 -6.28
CA ARG A 10 16.93 -10.46 -7.27
C ARG A 10 16.58 -9.85 -8.63
N GLU A 11 15.97 -8.67 -8.67
CA GLU A 11 15.68 -7.95 -9.92
C GLU A 11 16.95 -7.37 -10.54
N PHE A 12 17.89 -6.90 -9.71
CA PHE A 12 19.21 -6.46 -10.16
C PHE A 12 20.02 -7.60 -10.82
N MET A 13 20.01 -8.80 -10.23
CA MET A 13 20.70 -9.98 -10.81
C MET A 13 20.06 -10.47 -12.12
N ARG A 14 18.74 -10.29 -12.29
CA ARG A 14 18.01 -10.66 -13.53
C ARG A 14 18.32 -9.71 -14.68
N ILE A 15 18.40 -8.41 -14.42
CA ILE A 15 18.75 -7.40 -15.43
C ILE A 15 20.18 -7.60 -15.94
N PHE A 16 21.13 -7.90 -15.03
CA PHE A 16 22.52 -8.15 -15.41
C PHE A 16 22.73 -9.49 -16.16
N ALA A 17 21.94 -10.52 -15.82
CA ALA A 17 21.94 -11.77 -16.56
C ALA A 17 21.28 -11.65 -17.95
N ALA A 18 20.34 -10.73 -18.13
CA ALA A 18 19.60 -10.53 -19.38
C ALA A 18 20.28 -9.56 -20.37
N SER A 19 21.24 -8.75 -19.95
CA SER A 19 21.94 -7.77 -20.81
C SER A 19 23.24 -8.29 -21.44
N ALA A 20 23.67 -9.52 -21.12
CA ALA A 20 24.87 -10.12 -21.72
C ALA A 20 24.62 -10.85 -23.05
N ALA A 21 23.39 -10.93 -23.55
CA ALA A 21 23.08 -11.69 -24.77
C ALA A 21 22.15 -10.94 -25.75
N GLY A 22 22.77 -10.31 -26.76
CA GLY A 22 22.19 -10.10 -28.10
C GLY A 22 21.26 -8.90 -28.27
N LEU A 23 21.70 -7.81 -28.92
CA LEU A 23 21.67 -7.57 -30.38
C LEU A 23 20.27 -7.64 -31.01
N GLY A 24 19.78 -6.48 -31.44
CA GLY A 24 18.56 -6.36 -32.26
C GLY A 24 18.17 -4.90 -32.50
N LEU A 25 18.92 -4.21 -33.37
CA LEU A 25 18.52 -2.95 -33.97
C LEU A 25 17.25 -3.19 -34.81
N GLY A 26 16.09 -2.72 -34.35
CA GLY A 26 14.87 -2.74 -35.16
C GLY A 26 13.60 -2.65 -34.31
N GLY A 27 13.16 -1.43 -34.03
CA GLY A 27 11.87 -1.19 -33.38
C GLY A 27 11.97 -0.21 -32.21
N CYS A 28 12.34 1.03 -32.49
CA CYS A 28 12.01 2.12 -31.59
C CYS A 28 10.47 2.25 -31.47
N HIS A 29 10.03 2.58 -30.25
CA HIS A 29 8.68 2.99 -29.84
C HIS A 29 7.72 1.95 -29.23
N GLY A 30 8.23 0.84 -28.68
CA GLY A 30 7.54 0.16 -27.59
C GLY A 30 7.91 0.79 -26.25
N GLY A 31 7.56 2.07 -26.05
CA GLY A 31 7.89 2.79 -24.83
C GLY A 31 7.44 1.99 -23.61
N ILE A 32 8.38 1.70 -22.71
CA ILE A 32 8.05 1.21 -21.37
C ILE A 32 7.28 2.35 -20.72
N THR A 33 5.96 2.34 -20.89
CA THR A 33 5.05 3.14 -20.10
C THR A 33 5.27 2.64 -18.68
N LYS A 34 6.08 3.35 -17.89
CA LYS A 34 6.02 3.30 -16.43
C LYS A 34 4.57 3.62 -16.12
N GLY A 35 3.72 2.60 -16.02
CA GLY A 35 2.34 2.79 -15.60
C GLY A 35 2.45 3.47 -14.25
N ALA A 36 2.00 4.74 -14.19
CA ALA A 36 2.02 5.55 -12.98
C ALA A 36 1.57 4.64 -11.86
N ALA A 37 2.50 4.31 -10.97
CA ALA A 37 2.20 3.52 -9.81
C ALA A 37 1.14 4.30 -9.06
N LYS A 38 -0.11 3.85 -9.17
CA LYS A 38 -1.18 4.40 -8.36
C LYS A 38 -0.71 4.11 -6.96
N GLN A 39 -0.27 5.13 -6.25
CA GLN A 39 0.11 5.01 -4.86
C GLN A 39 -1.05 4.31 -4.20
N GLN A 40 -0.85 3.03 -3.88
CA GLN A 40 -1.87 2.27 -3.18
C GLN A 40 -2.01 3.05 -1.89
N ASN A 41 -3.17 3.68 -1.69
CA ASN A 41 -3.51 4.30 -0.43
C ASN A 41 -3.51 3.18 0.59
N GLN A 42 -2.33 2.90 1.16
CA GLN A 42 -2.16 1.93 2.22
C GLN A 42 -2.75 2.61 3.45
N PRO A 43 -3.89 2.11 3.97
CA PRO A 43 -4.50 2.72 5.13
C PRO A 43 -3.58 2.53 6.34
N ASN A 44 -3.44 3.57 7.15
CA ASN A 44 -2.86 3.43 8.48
C ASN A 44 -3.92 2.78 9.37
N ILE A 45 -3.55 1.72 10.10
CA ILE A 45 -4.45 1.02 11.02
C ILE A 45 -4.00 1.32 12.45
N VAL A 46 -4.92 1.83 13.27
CA VAL A 46 -4.69 2.10 14.70
C VAL A 46 -5.68 1.25 15.49
N PHE A 47 -5.16 0.39 16.38
CA PHE A 47 -5.97 -0.38 17.32
C PHE A 47 -6.00 0.34 18.66
N ILE A 48 -7.19 0.62 19.16
CA ILE A 48 -7.42 1.17 20.50
C ILE A 48 -8.17 0.10 21.29
N ILE A 49 -7.60 -0.32 22.42
CA ILE A 49 -8.17 -1.34 23.30
C ILE A 49 -8.50 -0.64 24.61
N ALA A 50 -9.73 -0.86 25.09
CA ALA A 50 -10.16 -0.46 26.41
C ALA A 50 -10.37 -1.72 27.26
N ASP A 51 -9.96 -1.65 28.52
CA ASP A 51 -10.24 -2.69 29.50
C ASP A 51 -11.69 -2.54 30.00
N ASP A 52 -12.39 -3.65 30.19
CA ASP A 52 -13.75 -3.72 30.76
C ASP A 52 -14.81 -2.76 30.15
N LEU A 53 -14.68 -2.39 28.88
CA LEU A 53 -15.69 -1.56 28.21
C LEU A 53 -16.98 -2.36 27.97
N GLY A 54 -18.05 -2.03 28.70
CA GLY A 54 -19.36 -2.63 28.58
C GLY A 54 -20.17 -2.07 27.41
N TRP A 55 -21.18 -2.83 26.99
CA TRP A 55 -22.09 -2.40 25.92
C TRP A 55 -22.84 -1.09 26.27
N GLY A 56 -23.25 -0.92 27.53
CA GLY A 56 -23.99 0.25 27.99
C GLY A 56 -23.13 1.49 28.28
N ASP A 57 -21.81 1.43 28.06
CA ASP A 57 -20.89 2.52 28.41
C ASP A 57 -20.67 3.52 27.26
N ILE A 58 -21.18 3.23 26.06
CA ILE A 58 -21.01 4.07 24.87
C ILE A 58 -22.30 4.84 24.56
N GLY A 59 -22.17 6.14 24.28
CA GLY A 59 -23.29 7.05 24.04
C GLY A 59 -24.26 6.58 22.97
N TYR A 60 -23.76 6.12 21.81
CA TYR A 60 -24.62 5.62 20.73
C TYR A 60 -25.37 4.30 21.07
N HIS A 61 -25.04 3.63 22.18
CA HIS A 61 -25.81 2.51 22.72
C HIS A 61 -26.88 2.93 23.76
N GLY A 62 -27.07 4.23 23.99
CA GLY A 62 -28.01 4.75 24.98
C GLY A 62 -27.44 4.88 26.38
N SER A 63 -26.11 4.98 26.51
CA SER A 63 -25.46 5.30 27.80
C SER A 63 -25.86 6.69 28.31
N GLU A 64 -25.89 6.87 29.62
CA GLU A 64 -25.94 8.20 30.25
C GLU A 64 -24.60 8.95 30.08
N ILE A 65 -23.51 8.24 29.84
CA ILE A 65 -22.17 8.80 29.63
C ILE A 65 -22.05 9.23 28.17
N GLN A 66 -21.69 10.50 27.94
CA GLN A 66 -21.44 11.01 26.60
C GLN A 66 -20.04 10.63 26.12
N THR A 67 -19.94 10.00 24.94
CA THR A 67 -18.68 9.59 24.32
C THR A 67 -18.44 10.33 23.00
N PRO A 68 -18.33 11.67 23.00
CA PRO A 68 -18.41 12.50 21.79
C PRO A 68 -17.31 12.21 20.76
N ASN A 69 -16.19 11.60 21.16
CA ASN A 69 -15.13 11.22 20.22
C ASN A 69 -15.41 9.90 19.50
N LEU A 70 -16.25 9.03 20.08
CA LEU A 70 -16.68 7.74 19.52
C LEU A 70 -18.04 7.83 18.82
N ASP A 71 -18.92 8.75 19.24
CA ASP A 71 -20.28 8.92 18.72
C ASP A 71 -20.35 9.67 17.37
N ARG A 72 -19.21 10.11 16.83
CA ARG A 72 -19.09 11.01 15.67
C ARG A 72 -18.47 10.33 14.45
#